data_AF-A0AAT9HWM3-F1
#
_entry.id   AF-A0AAT9HWM3-F1
#
_cell.length_a   1.000
_cell.length_b   1.000
_cell.length_c   1.000
_cell.angle_alpha   90.00
_cell.angle_beta   90.00
_cell.angle_gamma   90.00
#
_symmetry.space_group_name_H-M   'P 1'
#
loop_
_entity.id
_entity.type
_entity.pdbx_description
1 polymer ?
#
loop_
_entity_poly.entity_id
_entity_poly.type
_entity_poly.pdbx_seq_one_letter_code
_entity_poly.pdbx_strand_id
1 'polypeptide(L)'
;MARLLHRQFLTQTPEEIRKAVEHNTRLVTHGCYEPLPVPEVPTLVFTGEYDTLCTPQMGRELAAVMPGALFTTVKEADHLVTVERREESADLIGRFCTDRPIDGLPYCHAVETPRAASAAAPV
;
A
#
# COMPACT_ATOMS: atom_id res chain seq x y z
N MET A 1 -22.85 6.12 -6.76
CA MET A 1 -22.31 6.07 -5.39
C MET A 1 -22.94 7.09 -4.43
N ALA A 2 -22.96 8.39 -4.75
CA ALA A 2 -23.45 9.43 -3.82
C ALA A 2 -24.85 9.18 -3.21
N ARG A 3 -25.83 8.72 -4.00
CA ARG A 3 -27.19 8.37 -3.51
C ARG A 3 -27.24 7.16 -2.58
N LEU A 4 -26.36 6.18 -2.79
CA LEU A 4 -26.28 4.98 -1.95
C LEU A 4 -25.72 5.33 -0.57
N LEU A 5 -24.60 6.07 -0.55
CA LEU A 5 -23.98 6.56 0.67
C LEU A 5 -24.91 7.50 1.45
N HIS A 6 -25.57 8.42 0.76
CA HIS A 6 -26.57 9.31 1.36
C HIS A 6 -27.73 8.54 2.01
N ARG A 7 -28.26 7.51 1.33
CA ARG A 7 -29.31 6.66 1.90
C ARG A 7 -28.79 5.88 3.10
N GLN A 8 -27.58 5.30 3.00
CA GLN A 8 -26.93 4.60 4.10
C GLN A 8 -26.81 5.48 5.35
N PHE A 9 -26.37 6.73 5.22
CA PHE A 9 -26.28 7.66 6.35
C PHE A 9 -27.64 8.03 6.95
N LEU A 10 -28.68 8.18 6.12
CA LEU A 10 -30.02 8.58 6.59
C LEU A 10 -30.84 7.42 7.17
N THR A 11 -30.50 6.16 6.88
CA THR A 11 -31.29 5.00 7.31
C THR A 11 -30.58 4.13 8.35
N GLN A 12 -29.55 4.64 9.02
CA GLN A 12 -28.84 3.86 10.03
C GLN A 12 -29.73 3.60 11.25
N THR A 13 -29.75 2.36 11.71
CA THR A 13 -30.31 1.98 13.00
C THR A 13 -29.41 2.49 14.14
N PRO A 14 -29.94 2.61 15.37
CA PRO A 14 -29.14 2.98 16.53
C PRO A 14 -27.92 2.07 16.75
N GLU A 15 -28.04 0.77 16.43
CA GLU A 15 -26.93 -0.19 16.54
C GLU A 15 -25.84 0.07 15.50
N GLU A 16 -26.22 0.36 14.25
CA GLU A 16 -25.27 0.70 13.17
C GLU A 16 -24.55 2.02 13.45
N ILE A 17 -25.25 3.02 14.02
CA ILE A 17 -24.63 4.27 14.46
C ILE A 17 -23.59 3.98 15.55
N ARG A 18 -23.93 3.15 16.54
CA ARG A 18 -22.99 2.77 17.61
C ARG A 18 -21.72 2.11 17.03
N LYS A 19 -21.89 1.17 16.10
CA LYS A 19 -20.76 0.50 15.41
C LYS A 19 -19.93 1.50 14.59
N ALA A 20 -20.57 2.42 13.88
CA ALA A 20 -19.90 3.46 13.11
C ALA A 20 -19.10 4.41 14.00
N VAL A 21 -19.66 4.86 15.13
CA VAL A 21 -18.93 5.70 16.10
C VAL A 21 -17.72 4.96 16.66
N GLU A 22 -17.88 3.70 17.05
CA GLU A 22 -16.79 2.89 17.59
C GLU A 22 -15.65 2.70 16.57
N HIS A 23 -16.00 2.38 15.32
CA HIS A 23 -15.05 2.21 14.22
C HIS A 23 -14.36 3.54 13.87
N ASN A 24 -15.14 4.60 13.67
CA ASN A 24 -14.60 5.91 13.29
C ASN A 24 -13.73 6.48 14.41
N THR A 25 -14.10 6.31 15.67
CA THR A 25 -13.27 6.73 16.81
C THR A 25 -11.91 6.05 16.73
N ARG A 26 -11.86 4.72 16.58
CA ARG A 26 -10.58 4.01 16.41
C ARG A 26 -9.78 4.53 15.22
N LEU A 27 -10.44 4.79 14.08
CA LEU A 27 -9.78 5.29 12.87
C LEU A 27 -9.17 6.70 13.09
N VAL A 28 -9.93 7.61 13.69
CA VAL A 28 -9.52 9.03 13.81
C VAL A 28 -8.65 9.32 15.03
N THR A 29 -8.67 8.46 16.05
CA THR A 29 -7.81 8.60 17.23
C THR A 29 -6.59 7.67 17.19
N HIS A 30 -6.38 6.92 16.11
CA HIS A 30 -5.22 6.06 16.00
C HIS A 30 -3.94 6.90 15.90
N GLY A 31 -2.98 6.68 16.79
CA GLY A 31 -1.66 7.35 16.76
C GLY A 31 -0.77 6.97 15.57
N CYS A 32 -1.28 6.24 14.57
CA CYS A 32 -0.49 5.83 13.39
C CYS A 32 -0.14 7.01 12.46
N TYR A 33 -0.62 8.23 12.77
CA TYR A 33 -0.32 9.44 12.03
C TYR A 33 0.89 10.23 12.57
N GLU A 34 1.50 9.78 13.67
CA GLU A 34 2.76 10.39 14.13
C GLU A 34 3.92 9.91 13.24
N PRO A 35 4.71 10.81 12.62
CA PRO A 35 5.85 10.41 11.82
C PRO A 35 6.91 9.76 12.72
N LEU A 36 7.09 8.45 12.56
CA LEU A 36 8.15 7.69 13.21
C LEU A 36 9.41 7.67 12.34
N PRO A 37 10.60 7.46 12.92
CA PRO A 37 11.82 7.25 12.16
C PRO A 37 11.67 6.09 11.15
N VAL A 38 12.23 6.26 9.96
CA VAL A 38 12.28 5.20 8.95
C VAL A 38 13.25 4.11 9.43
N PRO A 39 12.82 2.83 9.49
CA PRO A 39 13.69 1.75 9.93
C PRO A 39 14.76 1.41 8.87
N GLU A 40 15.97 1.09 9.33
CA GLU A 40 17.06 0.60 8.47
C GLU A 40 16.94 -0.92 8.28
N VAL A 41 15.94 -1.36 7.52
CA VAL A 41 15.70 -2.77 7.19
C VAL A 41 15.51 -2.95 5.69
N PRO A 42 15.89 -4.12 5.12
CA PRO A 42 15.56 -4.44 3.73
C PRO A 42 14.05 -4.27 3.52
N THR A 43 13.67 -3.51 2.49
CA THR A 43 12.25 -3.26 2.20
C THR A 43 11.91 -3.52 0.74
N LEU A 44 10.77 -4.19 0.52
CA LEU A 44 10.13 -4.34 -0.77
C LEU A 44 8.75 -3.70 -0.71
N VAL A 45 8.47 -2.80 -1.66
CA VAL A 45 7.17 -2.20 -1.88
C VAL A 45 6.59 -2.78 -3.17
N PHE A 46 5.36 -3.28 -3.13
CA PHE A 46 4.65 -3.68 -4.34
C PHE A 46 3.15 -3.44 -4.24
N THR A 47 2.52 -3.25 -5.39
CA THR A 47 1.07 -3.13 -5.56
C THR A 47 0.66 -3.71 -6.92
N GLY A 48 -0.64 -3.84 -7.18
CA GLY A 48 -1.14 -4.19 -8.51
C GLY A 48 -0.89 -3.06 -9.52
N GLU A 49 -0.63 -3.41 -10.78
CA GLU A 49 -0.36 -2.42 -11.83
C GLU A 49 -1.55 -1.46 -12.09
N TYR A 50 -2.77 -1.86 -11.73
CA TYR A 50 -3.99 -1.06 -11.88
C TYR A 50 -4.51 -0.46 -10.57
N ASP A 51 -3.78 -0.59 -9.45
CA ASP A 51 -4.22 -0.04 -8.16
C ASP A 51 -4.48 1.49 -8.26
N THR A 52 -5.72 1.88 -7.96
CA THR A 52 -6.17 3.27 -7.93
C THR A 52 -6.30 3.86 -6.53
N LEU A 53 -6.20 3.03 -5.48
CA LEU A 53 -6.29 3.43 -4.08
C LEU A 53 -4.90 3.68 -3.47
N CYS A 54 -3.97 2.74 -3.67
CA CYS A 54 -2.56 2.85 -3.31
C CYS A 54 -1.71 2.74 -4.57
N THR A 55 -1.77 3.78 -5.41
CA THR A 55 -1.26 3.74 -6.78
C THR A 55 0.22 3.34 -6.88
N PRO A 56 0.66 2.79 -8.03
CA PRO A 56 2.09 2.55 -8.30
C PRO A 56 2.98 3.77 -8.06
N GLN A 57 2.48 4.98 -8.33
CA GLN A 57 3.20 6.22 -8.05
C GLN A 57 3.44 6.41 -6.54
N MET A 58 2.40 6.25 -5.73
CA MET A 58 2.51 6.34 -4.26
C MET A 58 3.47 5.26 -3.71
N GLY A 59 3.43 4.06 -4.26
CA GLY A 59 4.37 2.99 -3.91
C GLY A 59 5.83 3.35 -4.22
N ARG A 60 6.10 3.95 -5.39
CA ARG A 60 7.45 4.44 -5.74
C ARG A 60 7.92 5.55 -4.80
N GLU A 61 7.04 6.48 -4.43
CA GLU A 61 7.34 7.54 -3.47
C GLU A 61 7.67 6.97 -2.08
N LEU A 62 6.94 5.95 -1.63
CA LEU A 62 7.23 5.24 -0.39
C LEU A 62 8.59 4.51 -0.44
N ALA A 63 8.88 3.80 -1.53
CA ALA A 63 10.17 3.14 -1.69
C ALA A 63 11.32 4.15 -1.72
N ALA A 64 11.12 5.32 -2.34
CA ALA A 64 12.14 6.36 -2.45
C ALA A 64 12.61 6.94 -1.10
N VAL A 65 11.78 6.88 -0.05
CA VAL A 65 12.14 7.36 1.30
C VAL A 65 12.76 6.27 2.18
N MET A 66 12.73 5.01 1.76
CA MET A 66 13.28 3.88 2.52
C MET A 66 14.68 3.49 2.01
N PRO A 67 15.71 3.45 2.88
CA PRO A 67 17.06 3.14 2.46
C PRO A 67 17.17 1.79 1.73
N GLY A 68 17.57 1.83 0.46
CA GLY A 68 17.79 0.62 -0.35
C GLY A 68 16.52 -0.15 -0.69
N ALA A 69 15.33 0.45 -0.55
CA ALA A 69 14.09 -0.23 -0.85
C ALA A 69 13.93 -0.53 -2.35
N LEU A 70 13.29 -1.66 -2.61
CA LEU A 70 12.93 -2.13 -3.94
C LEU A 70 11.46 -1.84 -4.21
N PHE A 71 11.12 -1.58 -5.47
CA PHE A 71 9.74 -1.40 -5.92
C PHE A 71 9.43 -2.26 -7.14
N THR A 72 8.23 -2.83 -7.20
CA THR A 72 7.69 -3.46 -8.43
C THR A 72 6.17 -3.43 -8.43
N THR A 73 5.55 -3.69 -9.57
CA THR A 73 4.11 -3.94 -9.68
C THR A 73 3.82 -5.36 -10.13
N VAL A 74 2.73 -5.94 -9.61
CA VAL A 74 2.22 -7.25 -10.05
C VAL A 74 1.26 -7.04 -11.21
N LYS A 75 1.44 -7.81 -12.28
CA LYS A 75 0.62 -7.75 -13.49
C LYS A 75 -0.79 -8.24 -13.23
N GLU A 76 -1.74 -7.74 -13.99
CA GLU A 76 -3.16 -8.14 -13.96
C GLU A 76 -3.75 -8.12 -12.54
N ALA A 77 -3.41 -7.08 -11.76
CA ALA A 77 -3.86 -6.90 -10.39
C ALA A 77 -4.21 -5.43 -10.11
N ASP A 78 -5.20 -5.24 -9.26
CA ASP A 78 -5.69 -4.00 -8.70
C ASP A 78 -5.21 -3.87 -7.24
N HIS A 79 -5.98 -3.16 -6.40
CA HIS A 79 -5.63 -2.85 -5.03
C HIS A 79 -5.46 -4.07 -4.12
N LEU A 80 -6.25 -5.11 -4.33
CA LEU A 80 -6.22 -6.31 -3.48
C LEU A 80 -5.26 -7.36 -4.03
N VAL A 81 -4.07 -6.93 -4.46
CA VAL A 81 -3.06 -7.77 -5.12
C VAL A 81 -2.78 -9.10 -4.40
N THR A 82 -2.76 -9.11 -3.07
CA THR A 82 -2.53 -10.33 -2.27
C THR A 82 -3.70 -11.32 -2.27
N VAL A 83 -4.89 -10.88 -2.66
CA VAL A 83 -6.11 -11.68 -2.81
C VAL A 83 -6.33 -12.06 -4.27
N GLU A 84 -6.03 -11.16 -5.20
CA GLU A 84 -6.20 -11.34 -6.65
C GLU A 84 -5.12 -12.26 -7.23
N ARG A 85 -3.86 -12.09 -6.79
CA ARG A 85 -2.67 -12.81 -7.24
C ARG A 85 -1.98 -13.51 -6.06
N ARG A 86 -2.73 -14.41 -5.40
CA ARG A 86 -2.32 -15.05 -4.12
C ARG A 86 -1.00 -15.79 -4.21
N GLU A 87 -0.83 -16.63 -5.24
CA GLU A 87 0.35 -17.48 -5.40
C GLU A 87 1.58 -16.64 -5.73
N GLU A 88 1.44 -15.67 -6.63
CA GLU A 88 2.49 -14.77 -7.04
C GLU A 88 2.91 -13.83 -5.91
N SER A 89 1.93 -13.30 -5.15
CA SER A 89 2.21 -12.46 -3.97
C SER A 89 2.94 -13.27 -2.89
N ALA A 90 2.51 -14.51 -2.64
CA ALA A 90 3.17 -15.38 -1.67
C ALA A 90 4.59 -15.77 -2.10
N ASP A 91 4.82 -16.07 -3.39
CA ASP A 91 6.15 -16.36 -3.93
C ASP A 91 7.06 -15.11 -3.87
N LEU A 92 6.56 -13.93 -4.25
CA LEU A 92 7.31 -12.67 -4.20
C LEU A 92 7.76 -12.34 -2.76
N ILE A 93 6.82 -12.37 -1.80
CA ILE A 93 7.10 -12.15 -0.38
C ILE A 93 8.10 -13.20 0.11
N GLY A 94 7.85 -14.48 -0.19
CA GLY A 94 8.71 -15.57 0.23
C GLY A 94 10.12 -15.44 -0.32
N ARG A 95 10.31 -15.06 -1.58
CA ARG A 95 11.62 -14.81 -2.19
C ARG A 95 12.36 -13.69 -1.49
N PHE A 96 11.70 -12.55 -1.31
CA PHE A 96 12.27 -11.39 -0.64
C PHE A 96 12.72 -11.70 0.79
N CYS A 97 11.88 -12.38 1.58
CA CYS A 97 12.20 -12.74 2.96
C CYS A 97 13.26 -13.86 3.09
N THR A 98 13.65 -14.50 1.99
CA THR A 98 14.63 -15.60 1.97
C THR A 98 15.85 -15.29 1.09
N ASP A 99 16.08 -14.01 0.79
CA ASP A 99 17.20 -13.52 -0.03
C ASP A 99 17.28 -14.18 -1.42
N ARG A 100 16.15 -14.66 -1.95
CA ARG A 100 16.07 -15.19 -3.31
C ARG A 100 15.81 -14.06 -4.31
N PRO A 101 16.33 -14.17 -5.54
CA PRO A 101 16.12 -13.15 -6.56
C PRO A 101 14.63 -12.92 -6.87
N ILE A 102 14.28 -11.64 -7.00
CA ILE A 102 12.95 -11.17 -7.41
C ILE A 102 12.94 -10.51 -8.79
N ASP A 103 14.09 -10.42 -9.46
CA ASP A 103 14.20 -9.91 -10.83
C ASP A 103 13.68 -10.91 -11.85
N GLY A 104 13.09 -10.41 -12.94
CA GLY A 104 12.68 -11.22 -14.09
C GLY A 104 11.51 -12.18 -13.81
N LEU A 105 10.78 -12.00 -12.71
CA LEU A 105 9.60 -12.80 -12.41
C LEU A 105 8.51 -12.54 -13.47
N PRO A 106 7.89 -13.57 -14.06
CA PRO A 106 6.97 -13.41 -15.19
C PRO A 106 5.72 -12.60 -14.82
N TYR A 107 5.34 -12.60 -13.54
CA TYR A 107 4.18 -11.92 -12.97
C TYR A 107 4.46 -10.51 -12.44
N CYS A 108 5.73 -10.07 -12.45
CA CYS A 108 6.12 -8.72 -12.04
C CYS A 108 6.59 -7.89 -13.24
N HIS A 109 6.49 -6.57 -13.10
CA HIS A 109 7.26 -5.63 -13.91
C HIS A 109 8.71 -5.55 -13.40
N ALA A 110 9.57 -4.85 -14.15
CA ALA A 110 10.97 -4.67 -13.76
C ALA A 110 11.08 -4.13 -12.34
N VAL A 111 12.02 -4.67 -11.56
CA VAL A 111 12.29 -4.18 -10.21
C VAL A 111 13.02 -2.84 -10.32
N GLU A 112 12.52 -1.86 -9.59
CA GLU A 112 13.05 -0.52 -9.52
C GLU A 112 13.76 -0.30 -8.18
N THR A 113 14.72 0.61 -8.15
CA THR A 113 15.28 1.15 -6.90
C THR A 113 15.03 2.67 -6.88
N PRO A 114 13.80 3.10 -6.56
CA PRO A 114 13.47 4.52 -6.54
C PRO A 114 14.38 5.26 -5.56
N ARG A 115 14.78 6.47 -5.93
CA ARG A 115 15.52 7.37 -5.05
C ARG A 115 14.66 8.60 -4.82
N ALA A 116 14.68 9.13 -3.60
CA ALA A 116 14.12 10.45 -3.36
C ALA A 116 14.78 11.43 -4.33
N ALA A 117 13.97 12.25 -5.01
CA ALA A 117 14.50 13.41 -5.68
C ALA A 117 15.28 14.22 -4.63
N SER A 118 16.50 14.65 -4.94
CA SER A 118 17.25 15.56 -4.08
C SER A 118 16.33 16.74 -3.78
N ALA A 119 15.92 16.88 -2.52
CA ALA A 119 15.14 18.02 -2.10
C ALA A 119 15.99 19.26 -2.39
N ALA A 120 15.54 20.09 -3.34
CA ALA A 120 16.02 21.46 -3.38
C ALA A 120 15.76 22.06 -2.00
N ALA A 121 16.79 22.62 -1.38
CA ALA A 121 16.69 23.23 -0.07
C ALA A 121 15.51 24.21 -0.06
N PRO A 122 14.66 24.20 0.99
CA PRO A 122 13.61 25.20 1.10
C PRO A 122 14.25 26.59 1.12
N VAL A 123 13.71 27.50 0.30
CA VAL A 123 14.09 28.92 0.23
C VAL A 123 13.53 29.67 1.42
#